data_AF-A0A4V3MWA6-F1
#
_entry.id   AF-A0A4V3MWA6-F1
#
_cell.length_a   1.000
_cell.length_b   1.000
_cell.length_c   1.000
_cell.angle_alpha   90.00
_cell.angle_beta   90.00
_cell.angle_gamma   90.00
#
_symmetry.space_group_name_H-M   'P 1'
#
loop_
_entity.id
_entity.type
_entity.pdbx_description
1 polymer ?
#
loop_
_entity_poly.entity_id
_entity_poly.type
_entity_poly.pdbx_seq_one_letter_code
_entity_poly.pdbx_strand_id
1 'polypeptide(L)'
;LQFMFEEPQMSDWITSSAGYCCQTLKAFDDNPVWKADPNNAAYAKASATLRPNGYAGPLGYASAATMADYVLVDMFAKAVTGQATPQEAMEEAEKRANRYYRV
;
A
#
# COMPACT_ATOMS: atom_id res chain seq x y z
N LEU A 1 -11.52 -18.42 7.82
CA LEU A 1 -10.88 -17.98 6.56
C LEU A 1 -10.44 -19.15 5.66
N GLN A 2 -10.21 -20.36 6.17
CA GLN A 2 -9.70 -21.49 5.38
C GLN A 2 -10.40 -21.71 4.03
N PHE A 3 -11.73 -21.83 4.02
CA PHE A 3 -12.52 -22.00 2.78
C PHE A 3 -12.25 -20.91 1.73
N MET A 4 -12.03 -19.66 2.15
CA MET A 4 -11.77 -18.56 1.21
C MET A 4 -10.38 -18.66 0.54
N PHE A 5 -9.45 -19.38 1.17
CA PHE A 5 -8.08 -19.57 0.68
C PHE A 5 -7.87 -20.91 -0.02
N GLU A 6 -8.90 -21.74 -0.13
CA GLU A 6 -8.86 -22.93 -0.97
C GLU A 6 -8.75 -22.52 -2.45
N GLU A 7 -8.04 -23.35 -3.24
CA GLU A 7 -7.62 -22.99 -4.58
C GLU A 7 -8.77 -22.59 -5.52
N PRO A 8 -9.90 -23.31 -5.57
CA PRO A 8 -11.03 -22.92 -6.41
C PRO A 8 -11.58 -21.54 -6.06
N GLN A 9 -11.71 -21.23 -4.77
CA GLN A 9 -12.34 -19.99 -4.28
C GLN A 9 -11.43 -18.79 -4.48
N MET A 10 -10.16 -18.91 -4.09
CA MET A 10 -9.21 -17.81 -4.23
C MET A 10 -8.87 -17.54 -5.70
N SER A 11 -8.71 -18.58 -6.52
CA SER A 11 -8.41 -18.41 -7.94
C SER A 11 -9.55 -17.76 -8.70
N ASP A 12 -10.80 -18.14 -8.41
CA ASP A 12 -11.98 -17.51 -8.98
C ASP A 12 -12.12 -16.04 -8.53
N TRP A 13 -11.85 -15.75 -7.25
CA TRP A 13 -11.85 -14.37 -6.73
C TRP A 13 -10.82 -13.46 -7.41
N ILE A 14 -9.57 -13.94 -7.53
CA ILE A 14 -8.48 -13.22 -8.19
C ILE A 14 -8.83 -12.97 -9.67
N THR A 15 -9.35 -13.99 -10.35
CA THR A 15 -9.72 -13.90 -11.78
C THR A 15 -10.89 -12.94 -11.99
N SER A 16 -11.95 -13.08 -11.20
CA SER A 16 -13.18 -12.26 -11.31
C SER A 16 -12.95 -10.79 -10.94
N SER A 17 -11.93 -10.50 -10.13
CA SER A 17 -11.50 -9.13 -9.82
C SER A 17 -10.46 -8.58 -10.81
N ALA A 18 -10.12 -9.32 -11.87
CA ALA A 18 -9.05 -8.98 -12.82
C ALA A 18 -7.72 -8.63 -12.11
N GLY A 19 -7.42 -9.30 -10.99
CA GLY A 19 -6.23 -9.05 -10.19
C GLY A 19 -6.24 -7.77 -9.35
N TYR A 20 -7.36 -7.02 -9.29
CA TYR A 20 -7.50 -5.85 -8.39
C TYR A 20 -7.25 -6.24 -6.93
N CYS A 21 -7.77 -7.40 -6.53
CA CYS A 21 -7.43 -8.02 -5.25
C CYS A 21 -6.30 -9.04 -5.47
N CYS A 22 -5.04 -8.59 -5.35
CA CYS A 22 -3.89 -9.48 -5.45
C CYS A 22 -3.89 -10.55 -4.35
N GLN A 23 -3.28 -11.68 -4.65
CA GLN A 23 -3.18 -12.82 -3.74
C GLN A 23 -2.35 -12.50 -2.50
N THR A 24 -2.72 -13.08 -1.35
CA THR A 24 -1.95 -12.97 -0.11
C THR A 24 -0.98 -14.14 0.11
N LEU A 25 -1.13 -15.24 -0.65
CA LEU A 25 -0.30 -16.44 -0.57
C LEU A 25 0.50 -16.64 -1.86
N LYS A 26 1.74 -17.12 -1.74
CA LYS A 26 2.61 -17.40 -2.87
C LYS A 26 2.03 -18.42 -3.85
N ALA A 27 1.22 -19.37 -3.37
CA ALA A 27 0.62 -20.41 -4.22
C ALA A 27 -0.28 -19.89 -5.37
N PHE A 28 -0.63 -18.59 -5.39
CA PHE A 28 -1.49 -17.99 -6.42
C PHE A 28 -0.74 -16.98 -7.31
N ASP A 29 0.59 -16.88 -7.19
CA ASP A 29 1.40 -16.01 -8.05
C ASP A 29 1.55 -16.54 -9.50
N ASP A 30 1.10 -17.77 -9.76
CA ASP A 30 1.01 -18.40 -11.08
C ASP A 30 -0.41 -18.41 -11.67
N ASN A 31 -1.40 -17.80 -10.98
CA ASN A 31 -2.79 -17.74 -11.44
C ASN A 31 -2.87 -17.23 -12.90
N PRO A 32 -3.67 -17.86 -13.78
CA PRO A 32 -3.77 -17.50 -15.19
C PRO A 32 -4.12 -16.02 -15.47
N VAL A 33 -4.80 -15.33 -14.55
CA VAL A 33 -5.17 -13.91 -14.70
C VAL A 33 -3.96 -13.02 -14.98
N TRP A 34 -2.79 -13.37 -14.43
CA TRP A 34 -1.55 -12.60 -14.58
C TRP A 34 -0.99 -12.63 -16.01
N LYS A 35 -1.40 -13.61 -16.81
CA LYS A 35 -1.02 -13.77 -18.22
C LYS A 35 -2.15 -13.43 -19.19
N ALA A 36 -3.37 -13.25 -18.68
CA ALA A 36 -4.56 -13.00 -19.50
C ALA A 36 -4.57 -11.59 -20.11
N ASP A 37 -4.02 -10.60 -19.40
CA ASP A 37 -3.85 -9.22 -19.87
C ASP A 37 -2.43 -8.73 -19.51
N PRO A 38 -1.67 -8.11 -20.43
CA PRO A 38 -0.34 -7.56 -20.12
C PRO A 38 -0.35 -6.54 -18.98
N ASN A 39 -1.45 -5.82 -18.75
CA ASN A 39 -1.62 -4.90 -17.63
C ASN A 39 -1.62 -5.64 -16.28
N ASN A 40 -2.06 -6.90 -16.24
CA ASN A 40 -2.13 -7.69 -15.01
C ASN A 40 -0.74 -8.17 -14.54
N ALA A 41 0.23 -8.28 -15.46
CA ALA A 41 1.52 -8.91 -15.21
C ALA A 41 2.32 -8.26 -14.07
N ALA A 42 2.21 -6.94 -13.91
CA ALA A 42 2.91 -6.20 -12.85
C ALA A 42 2.37 -6.54 -11.44
N TYR A 43 1.11 -6.96 -11.33
CA TYR A 43 0.45 -7.20 -10.05
C TYR A 43 0.69 -8.60 -9.49
N ALA A 44 1.12 -9.55 -10.32
CA ALA A 44 1.39 -10.93 -9.92
C ALA A 44 2.39 -11.06 -8.76
N LYS A 45 3.28 -10.08 -8.59
CA LYS A 45 4.30 -10.05 -7.52
C LYS A 45 4.13 -8.88 -6.55
N ALA A 46 3.07 -8.08 -6.68
CA ALA A 46 2.87 -6.89 -5.86
C ALA A 46 2.87 -7.22 -4.36
N SER A 47 2.14 -8.27 -3.96
CA SER A 47 2.06 -8.71 -2.56
C SER A 47 3.42 -9.08 -1.94
N ALA A 48 4.38 -9.52 -2.75
CA ALA A 48 5.72 -9.88 -2.29
C ALA A 48 6.60 -8.66 -1.97
N THR A 49 6.24 -7.47 -2.46
CA THR A 49 7.03 -6.23 -2.29
C THR A 49 6.38 -5.24 -1.31
N LEU A 50 5.17 -5.52 -0.83
CA LEU A 50 4.44 -4.65 0.09
C LEU A 50 5.19 -4.45 1.42
N ARG A 51 5.06 -3.25 1.95
CA ARG A 51 5.56 -2.86 3.27
C ARG A 51 4.38 -2.34 4.10
N PRO A 52 4.33 -2.65 5.40
CA PRO A 52 3.33 -2.03 6.27
C PRO A 52 3.61 -0.52 6.39
N ASN A 53 2.59 0.27 6.70
CA ASN A 53 2.73 1.73 6.86
C ASN A 53 3.73 2.14 7.94
N GLY A 54 4.01 1.25 8.89
CA GLY A 54 5.04 1.45 9.90
C GLY A 54 6.42 0.95 9.51
N TYR A 55 6.70 0.51 8.28
CA TYR A 55 7.91 -0.29 7.95
C TYR A 55 9.25 0.27 8.44
N ALA A 56 9.48 1.58 8.35
CA ALA A 56 10.71 2.22 8.81
C ALA A 56 10.78 2.43 10.34
N GLY A 57 9.69 2.14 11.07
CA GLY A 57 9.56 2.33 12.51
C GLY A 57 8.61 1.29 13.15
N PRO A 58 7.96 1.61 14.27
CA PRO A 58 6.97 0.72 14.87
C PRO A 58 5.62 0.82 14.15
N LEU A 59 5.04 -0.34 13.82
CA LEU A 59 3.64 -0.42 13.43
C LEU A 59 2.76 -0.17 14.66
N GLY A 60 1.83 0.78 14.59
CA GLY A 60 0.98 1.12 15.71
C GLY A 60 0.13 2.36 15.47
N TYR A 61 -0.39 2.92 16.56
CA TYR A 61 -1.27 4.09 16.53
C TYR A 61 -0.65 5.26 15.76
N ALA A 62 0.62 5.56 16.02
CA ALA A 62 1.29 6.71 15.40
C ALA A 62 1.46 6.57 13.87
N SER A 63 1.87 5.38 13.39
CA SER A 63 1.99 5.12 11.95
C SER A 63 0.63 5.08 11.25
N ALA A 64 -0.40 4.55 11.90
CA ALA A 64 -1.77 4.60 11.39
C ALA A 64 -2.32 6.04 11.33
N ALA A 65 -2.09 6.85 12.37
CA ALA A 65 -2.56 8.24 12.45
C ALA A 65 -1.87 9.13 11.41
N THR A 66 -0.56 8.95 11.20
CA THR A 66 0.20 9.67 10.16
C THR A 66 -0.35 9.40 8.75
N MET A 67 -0.76 8.15 8.48
CA MET A 67 -1.43 7.80 7.21
C MET A 67 -2.83 8.42 7.14
N ALA A 68 -3.64 8.29 8.19
CA ALA A 68 -5.02 8.77 8.22
C ALA A 68 -5.14 10.30 8.10
N ASP A 69 -4.15 11.03 8.61
CA ASP A 69 -4.05 12.49 8.51
C ASP A 69 -3.38 12.95 7.20
N TYR A 70 -3.08 12.03 6.27
CA TYR A 70 -2.50 12.35 4.96
C TYR A 70 -1.15 13.11 5.02
N VAL A 71 -0.40 12.99 6.11
CA VAL A 71 0.82 13.80 6.35
C VAL A 71 1.80 13.74 5.17
N LEU A 72 2.07 12.54 4.65
CA LEU A 72 2.99 12.36 3.51
C LEU A 72 2.39 12.83 2.18
N VAL A 73 1.09 12.60 1.97
CA VAL A 73 0.39 12.98 0.73
C VAL A 73 0.36 14.51 0.59
N ASP A 74 0.00 15.21 1.67
CA ASP A 74 -0.02 16.67 1.71
C ASP A 74 1.38 17.27 1.52
N MET A 75 2.40 16.64 2.11
CA MET A 75 3.79 17.04 1.93
C MET A 75 4.17 17.04 0.44
N PHE A 76 3.90 15.92 -0.26
CA PHE A 76 4.18 15.82 -1.69
C PHE A 76 3.34 16.82 -2.49
N ALA A 77 2.03 16.89 -2.24
CA ALA A 77 1.14 17.81 -2.94
C ALA A 77 1.65 19.26 -2.86
N LYS A 78 1.98 19.74 -1.65
CA LYS A 78 2.51 21.09 -1.45
C LYS A 78 3.80 21.34 -2.24
N ALA A 79 4.73 20.38 -2.22
CA ALA A 79 6.00 20.49 -2.94
C ALA A 79 5.81 20.47 -4.46
N VAL A 80 5.03 19.53 -5.00
CA VAL A 80 4.91 19.36 -6.47
C VAL A 80 4.02 20.42 -7.12
N THR A 81 3.10 21.02 -6.39
CA THR A 81 2.28 22.13 -6.90
C THR A 81 2.91 23.50 -6.65
N GLY A 82 4.05 23.58 -5.98
CA GLY A 82 4.73 24.84 -5.65
C GLY A 82 4.03 25.69 -4.58
N GLN A 83 3.18 25.09 -3.74
CA GLN A 83 2.59 25.79 -2.58
C GLN A 83 3.63 26.05 -1.48
N ALA A 84 4.66 25.21 -1.43
CA ALA A 84 5.83 25.37 -0.57
C ALA A 84 7.06 24.82 -1.29
N THR A 85 8.26 25.24 -0.88
CA THR A 85 9.48 24.57 -1.31
C THR A 85 9.51 23.13 -0.76
N PRO A 86 10.24 22.20 -1.40
CA PRO A 86 10.38 20.84 -0.89
C PRO A 86 10.85 20.80 0.58
N GLN A 87 11.78 21.69 0.96
CA GLN A 87 12.28 21.80 2.33
C GLN A 87 11.16 22.20 3.31
N GLU A 88 10.41 23.26 3.02
CA GLU A 88 9.31 23.73 3.88
C GLU A 88 8.21 22.67 4.03
N ALA A 89 7.86 21.98 2.93
CA ALA A 89 6.88 20.91 2.96
C ALA A 89 7.31 19.75 3.86
N MET A 90 8.59 19.34 3.78
CA MET A 90 9.15 18.30 4.65
C MET A 90 9.19 18.71 6.12
N GLU A 91 9.59 19.96 6.42
CA GLU A 91 9.61 20.46 7.80
C GLU A 91 8.21 20.52 8.43
N GLU A 92 7.19 20.90 7.66
CA GLU A 92 5.81 20.87 8.12
C GLU A 92 5.33 19.43 8.37
N ALA A 93 5.61 18.52 7.44
CA ALA A 93 5.24 17.12 7.55
C ALA A 93 5.90 16.45 8.77
N GLU A 94 7.18 16.73 9.02
CA GLU A 94 7.88 16.27 10.22
C GLU A 94 7.20 16.80 11.49
N LYS A 95 6.86 18.09 11.54
CA LYS A 95 6.16 18.68 12.69
C LYS A 95 4.80 18.01 12.93
N ARG A 96 4.06 17.68 11.87
CA ARG A 96 2.77 16.96 11.95
C ARG A 96 2.95 15.53 12.44
N ALA A 97 3.84 14.76 11.83
CA ALA A 97 4.14 13.38 12.22
C ALA A 97 4.55 13.30 13.70
N ASN A 98 5.41 14.21 14.16
CA ASN A 98 5.86 14.28 15.54
C ASN A 98 4.73 14.44 16.57
N ARG A 99 3.57 14.98 16.20
CA ARG A 99 2.42 15.06 17.13
C ARG A 99 1.90 13.67 17.51
N TYR A 100 2.07 12.69 16.64
CA TYR A 100 1.66 11.31 16.89
C TYR A 100 2.76 10.46 17.54
N TYR A 101 4.02 10.72 17.21
CA TYR A 101 5.15 9.92 17.70
C TYR A 101 5.78 10.39 19.02
N ARG A 102 5.42 11.57 19.53
CA ARG A 102 5.90 12.09 20.82
C ARG A 102 4.99 11.75 22.01
N VAL A 103 3.98 10.91 21.80
CA VAL A 103 3.04 10.44 22.84
C VAL A 103 3.63 9.24 23.56
#